data_AF-A0A535W647-F1
#
_entry.id   AF-A0A535W647-F1
#
_cell.length_a   1.000
_cell.length_b   1.000
_cell.length_c   1.000
_cell.angle_alpha   90.00
_cell.angle_beta   90.00
_cell.angle_gamma   90.00
#
_symmetry.space_group_name_H-M   'P 1'
#
loop_
_entity.id
_entity.type
_entity.pdbx_description
1 polymer ?
#
loop_
_entity_poly.entity_id
_entity_poly.type
_entity_poly.pdbx_seq_one_letter_code
_entity_poly.pdbx_strand_id
1 'polypeptide(L)'
;MSMIARRVTSARPPMDASGTDPPSCARRGPREPSGVRGIVPPRSRRTGSNRPFLIIPRIFSMARSCAICGKMSMPGFNPQSVGSNRVRAHRRYQPNLQPFLITKDGTTTRALVCTRCRRTATKSAR
;
A
#
# COMPACT_ATOMS: atom_id res chain seq x y z
N MET A 1 40.71 19.90 32.34
CA MET A 1 40.52 18.64 33.09
C MET A 1 39.02 18.38 33.21
N SER A 2 38.41 17.77 32.20
CA SER A 2 38.01 16.35 32.10
C SER A 2 36.91 15.96 33.11
N MET A 3 35.65 16.06 32.69
CA MET A 3 34.52 15.38 33.34
C MET A 3 34.08 14.21 32.48
N ILE A 4 34.09 13.04 33.10
CA ILE A 4 34.06 11.70 32.51
C ILE A 4 32.63 11.35 32.07
N ALA A 5 32.48 10.97 30.80
CA ALA A 5 31.25 10.44 30.25
C ALA A 5 30.91 9.06 30.84
N ARG A 6 29.74 8.94 31.49
CA ARG A 6 29.18 7.66 31.94
C ARG A 6 28.69 6.85 30.74
N ARG A 7 29.42 5.78 30.39
CA ARG A 7 29.00 4.79 29.40
C ARG A 7 27.82 3.99 29.97
N VAL A 8 26.66 4.06 29.31
CA VAL A 8 25.56 3.12 29.51
C VAL A 8 25.96 1.82 28.79
N THR A 9 26.58 0.89 29.52
CA THR A 9 26.77 -0.49 29.03
C THR A 9 25.47 -1.25 29.25
N SER A 10 24.64 -1.37 28.22
CA SER A 10 23.52 -2.31 28.21
C SER A 10 24.06 -3.73 28.06
N ALA A 11 24.36 -4.39 29.18
CA ALA A 11 24.59 -5.83 29.20
C ALA A 11 23.29 -6.54 28.79
N ARG A 12 23.35 -7.41 27.77
CA ARG A 12 22.24 -8.29 27.41
C ARG A 12 22.29 -9.53 28.31
N PRO A 13 21.18 -9.97 28.92
CA PRO A 13 21.17 -11.22 29.66
C PRO A 13 21.32 -12.43 28.72
N PRO A 14 21.86 -13.56 29.20
CA PRO A 14 21.97 -14.79 28.43
C PRO A 14 20.59 -15.38 28.15
N MET A 15 20.41 -15.93 26.94
CA MET A 15 19.23 -16.70 26.56
C MET A 15 19.40 -18.13 27.10
N ASP A 16 18.49 -18.55 27.99
CA ASP A 16 18.45 -19.92 28.48
C ASP A 16 18.05 -20.88 27.35
N ALA A 17 18.92 -21.86 27.13
CA ALA A 17 18.69 -22.99 26.24
C ALA A 17 17.80 -24.02 26.94
N SER A 18 16.51 -23.99 26.68
CA SER A 18 15.60 -25.09 27.00
C SER A 18 14.82 -25.49 25.75
N GLY A 19 15.28 -26.59 25.15
CA GLY A 19 14.59 -27.26 24.06
C GLY A 19 13.26 -27.82 24.54
N THR A 20 12.21 -27.45 23.83
CA THR A 20 11.00 -28.27 23.66
C THR A 20 10.47 -27.95 22.28
N ASP A 21 10.89 -28.76 21.30
CA ASP A 21 10.33 -28.73 19.96
C ASP A 21 8.82 -29.03 20.05
N PRO A 22 7.94 -28.17 19.51
CA PRO A 22 6.52 -28.49 19.44
C PRO A 22 6.31 -29.71 18.51
N PRO A 23 5.38 -30.62 18.85
CA PRO A 23 5.18 -31.83 18.05
C PRO A 23 4.70 -31.46 16.65
N SER A 24 5.38 -32.09 15.69
CA SER A 24 5.10 -32.20 14.26
C SER A 24 3.70 -31.74 13.84
N CYS A 25 3.67 -30.70 12.99
CA CYS A 25 2.50 -30.38 12.18
C CYS A 25 2.24 -31.55 11.21
N ALA A 26 1.50 -32.56 11.67
CA ALA A 26 0.98 -33.61 10.83
C ALA A 26 0.16 -32.97 9.70
N ARG A 27 0.59 -33.22 8.46
CA ARG A 27 -0.05 -32.75 7.23
C ARG A 27 -1.50 -33.24 7.22
N ARG A 28 -2.46 -32.32 7.40
CA ARG A 28 -3.86 -32.61 7.05
C ARG A 28 -3.94 -32.58 5.53
N GLY A 29 -4.26 -33.74 4.94
CA GLY A 29 -4.48 -33.87 3.50
C GLY A 29 -5.63 -32.98 3.00
N PRO A 30 -5.72 -32.74 1.68
CA PRO A 30 -6.82 -31.97 1.11
C PRO A 30 -8.14 -32.73 1.30
N ARG A 31 -9.16 -32.06 1.86
CA ARG A 31 -10.55 -32.54 1.80
C ARG A 31 -11.09 -32.25 0.41
N GLU A 32 -11.57 -33.28 -0.29
CA GLU A 32 -12.35 -33.11 -1.52
C GLU A 32 -13.61 -32.26 -1.25
N PRO A 33 -13.91 -31.25 -2.09
CA PRO A 33 -15.23 -30.65 -2.09
C PRO A 33 -16.16 -31.50 -2.96
N SER A 34 -16.98 -32.33 -2.30
CA SER A 34 -18.14 -32.96 -2.92
C SER A 34 -19.21 -31.90 -3.21
N GLY A 35 -19.38 -31.63 -4.51
CA GLY A 35 -20.66 -31.33 -5.16
C GLY A 35 -21.53 -30.21 -4.59
N VAL A 36 -21.51 -29.05 -5.24
CA VAL A 36 -22.75 -28.39 -5.66
C VAL A 36 -22.50 -27.71 -7.00
N ARG A 37 -23.02 -28.29 -8.09
CA ARG A 37 -23.14 -27.63 -9.39
C ARG A 37 -24.24 -26.59 -9.27
N GLY A 38 -23.89 -25.39 -8.79
CA GLY A 38 -24.75 -24.22 -8.91
C GLY A 38 -24.90 -23.89 -10.38
N ILE A 39 -26.09 -24.12 -10.93
CA ILE A 39 -26.52 -23.61 -12.22
C ILE A 39 -26.42 -22.09 -12.15
N VAL A 40 -25.39 -21.50 -12.76
CA VAL A 40 -25.31 -20.05 -12.94
C VAL A 40 -26.34 -19.69 -14.01
N PRO A 41 -27.41 -18.92 -13.71
CA PRO A 41 -28.31 -18.47 -14.75
C PRO A 41 -27.51 -17.59 -15.73
N PRO A 42 -27.71 -17.73 -17.06
CA PRO A 42 -27.07 -16.84 -18.01
C PRO A 42 -27.53 -15.42 -17.69
N ARG A 43 -26.55 -14.53 -17.42
CA ARG A 43 -26.78 -13.10 -17.24
C ARG A 43 -27.69 -12.62 -18.37
N SER A 44 -28.88 -12.16 -17.99
CA SER A 44 -29.84 -11.56 -18.92
C SER A 44 -29.12 -10.59 -19.84
N ARG A 45 -29.33 -10.83 -21.13
CA ARG A 45 -28.85 -10.05 -22.25
C ARG A 45 -29.31 -8.61 -22.03
N ARG A 46 -28.41 -7.71 -21.58
CA ARG A 46 -28.70 -6.27 -21.52
C ARG A 46 -28.82 -5.75 -22.96
N THR A 47 -30.05 -5.73 -23.47
CA THR A 47 -30.47 -4.78 -24.48
C THR A 47 -30.45 -3.40 -23.83
N GLY A 48 -29.60 -2.50 -24.31
CA GLY A 48 -29.43 -1.20 -23.65
C GLY A 48 -28.40 -0.29 -24.29
N SER A 49 -28.81 0.31 -25.41
CA SER A 49 -28.29 1.54 -26.02
C SER A 49 -26.85 1.54 -26.53
N ASN A 50 -26.73 1.58 -27.86
CA ASN A 50 -25.65 2.25 -28.58
C ASN A 50 -25.55 3.69 -28.07
N ARG A 51 -24.82 3.91 -26.98
CA ARG A 51 -24.26 5.23 -26.70
C ARG A 51 -23.02 5.33 -27.59
N PRO A 52 -22.95 6.30 -28.52
CA PRO A 52 -21.72 6.52 -29.26
C PRO A 52 -20.63 6.72 -28.22
N PHE A 53 -19.60 5.87 -28.27
CA PHE A 53 -18.39 6.04 -27.50
C PHE A 53 -17.78 7.36 -27.94
N LEU A 54 -18.21 8.46 -27.33
CA LEU A 54 -17.44 9.69 -27.37
C LEU A 54 -16.16 9.36 -26.62
N ILE A 55 -15.12 9.08 -27.40
CA ILE A 55 -13.75 8.92 -26.97
C ILE A 55 -13.33 10.31 -26.49
N ILE A 56 -13.76 10.66 -25.27
CA ILE A 56 -13.17 11.75 -24.52
C ILE A 56 -11.71 11.33 -24.34
N PRO A 57 -10.72 12.08 -24.86
CA PRO A 57 -9.34 11.78 -24.56
C PRO A 57 -9.21 11.91 -23.04
N ARG A 58 -8.99 10.78 -22.36
CA ARG A 58 -8.65 10.73 -20.94
C ARG A 58 -7.23 11.27 -20.80
N ILE A 59 -7.06 12.56 -21.02
CA ILE A 59 -5.82 13.28 -20.82
C ILE A 59 -5.58 13.28 -19.31
N PHE A 60 -4.76 12.33 -18.88
CA PHE A 60 -3.95 12.36 -17.65
C PHE A 60 -4.66 12.58 -16.30
N SER A 61 -5.61 11.71 -15.91
CA SER A 61 -6.02 11.62 -14.49
C SER A 61 -6.15 10.20 -13.91
N MET A 62 -5.48 9.20 -14.48
CA MET A 62 -5.36 7.87 -13.86
C MET A 62 -4.31 7.79 -12.76
N ALA A 63 -3.47 8.83 -12.59
CA ALA A 63 -2.47 8.84 -11.54
C ALA A 63 -3.06 9.49 -10.28
N ARG A 64 -3.22 8.67 -9.22
CA ARG A 64 -3.56 9.18 -7.88
C ARG A 64 -2.47 10.17 -7.47
N SER A 65 -2.81 11.46 -7.43
CA SER A 65 -1.93 12.55 -7.02
C SER A 65 -2.44 13.19 -5.73
N CYS A 66 -1.53 13.84 -5.00
CA CYS A 66 -1.93 14.58 -3.80
C CYS A 66 -2.60 15.91 -4.18
N ALA A 67 -3.77 16.19 -3.62
CA ALA A 67 -4.54 17.42 -3.90
C ALA A 67 -3.90 18.73 -3.38
N ILE A 68 -2.93 18.65 -2.47
CA ILE A 68 -2.21 19.80 -1.86
C ILE A 68 -0.86 20.04 -2.54
N CYS A 69 0.02 19.02 -2.61
CA CYS A 69 1.40 19.17 -3.09
C CYS A 69 1.67 18.57 -4.47
N GLY A 70 0.66 17.99 -5.14
CA GLY A 70 0.82 17.40 -6.47
C GLY A 70 1.69 16.15 -6.56
N LYS A 71 2.11 15.55 -5.42
CA LYS A 71 2.94 14.33 -5.44
C LYS A 71 2.33 13.23 -6.31
N MET A 72 3.05 12.84 -7.36
CA MET A 72 2.71 11.83 -8.35
C MET A 72 3.44 10.51 -8.03
N SER A 73 2.95 9.41 -8.59
CA SER A 73 3.73 8.17 -8.66
C SER A 73 4.93 8.33 -9.60
N MET A 74 6.07 7.74 -9.23
CA MET A 74 7.27 7.72 -10.06
C MET A 74 7.55 6.30 -10.55
N PRO A 75 7.85 6.10 -11.84
CA PRO A 75 8.36 4.83 -12.33
C PRO A 75 9.79 4.62 -11.83
N GLY A 76 10.18 3.37 -11.61
CA GLY A 76 11.58 3.05 -11.34
C GLY A 76 11.81 1.54 -11.35
N PHE A 77 13.01 1.15 -10.93
CA PHE A 77 13.39 -0.26 -10.79
C PHE A 77 13.33 -0.68 -9.32
N ASN A 78 13.10 -1.96 -9.05
CA ASN A 78 13.23 -2.49 -7.69
C ASN A 78 14.71 -2.35 -7.27
N PRO A 79 15.04 -1.68 -6.15
CA PRO A 79 16.42 -1.49 -5.71
C PRO A 79 17.22 -2.79 -5.60
N GLN A 80 16.57 -3.91 -5.26
CA GLN A 80 17.22 -5.23 -5.20
C GLN A 80 17.67 -5.75 -6.58
N SER A 81 17.03 -5.28 -7.66
CA SER A 81 17.31 -5.70 -9.04
C SER A 81 18.28 -4.80 -9.79
N VAL A 82 18.77 -3.73 -9.16
CA VAL A 82 19.72 -2.77 -9.77
C VAL A 82 21.18 -3.17 -9.51
N GLY A 83 21.42 -4.17 -8.65
CA GLY A 83 22.75 -4.70 -8.32
C GLY A 83 23.32 -5.69 -9.36
N SER A 84 24.00 -6.75 -8.90
CA SER A 84 24.66 -7.72 -9.80
C SER A 84 23.68 -8.60 -10.62
N ASN A 85 22.38 -8.50 -10.34
CA ASN A 85 21.37 -9.22 -11.08
C ASN A 85 21.16 -8.58 -12.46
N ARG A 86 21.36 -9.35 -13.53
CA ARG A 86 21.19 -8.87 -14.92
C ARG A 86 19.73 -8.63 -15.31
N VAL A 87 18.78 -9.08 -14.48
CA VAL A 87 17.34 -8.87 -14.70
C VAL A 87 16.86 -7.68 -13.90
N ARG A 88 16.42 -6.63 -14.60
CA ARG A 88 15.84 -5.43 -13.99
C ARG A 88 14.33 -5.59 -13.83
N ALA A 89 13.85 -5.57 -12.59
CA ALA A 89 12.44 -5.61 -12.30
C ALA A 89 11.86 -4.19 -12.25
N HIS A 90 10.87 -3.91 -13.11
CA HIS A 90 10.15 -2.63 -13.11
C HIS A 90 9.19 -2.54 -11.92
N ARG A 91 9.16 -1.37 -11.26
CA ARG A 91 8.24 -1.05 -10.16
C ARG A 91 7.69 0.36 -10.32
N ARG A 92 6.47 0.60 -9.83
CA ARG A 92 5.93 1.96 -9.66
C ARG A 92 5.95 2.34 -8.17
N TYR A 93 6.51 3.49 -7.87
CA TYR A 93 6.54 4.07 -6.52
C TYR A 93 5.32 4.97 -6.35
N GLN A 94 4.33 4.48 -5.61
CA GLN A 94 3.11 5.24 -5.31
C GLN A 94 3.31 6.06 -4.03
N PRO A 95 2.93 7.35 -4.02
CA PRO A 95 2.90 8.12 -2.79
C PRO A 95 1.87 7.53 -1.82
N ASN A 96 2.14 7.61 -0.51
CA ASN A 96 1.18 7.21 0.51
C ASN A 96 0.07 8.27 0.62
N LEU A 97 -0.99 8.08 -0.17
CA LEU A 97 -2.17 8.94 -0.23
C LEU A 97 -3.27 8.38 0.66
N GLN A 98 -3.84 9.27 1.48
CA GLN A 98 -4.90 8.97 2.44
C GLN A 98 -6.05 9.94 2.23
N PRO A 99 -7.32 9.51 2.38
CA PRO A 99 -8.45 10.43 2.33
C PRO A 99 -8.37 11.41 3.51
N PHE A 100 -8.54 12.70 3.25
CA PHE A 100 -8.51 13.76 4.24
C PHE A 100 -9.53 14.85 3.88
N LEU A 101 -10.09 15.50 4.89
CA LEU A 101 -11.02 16.62 4.72
C LEU A 101 -10.22 17.91 4.51
N ILE A 102 -10.41 18.57 3.37
CA ILE A 102 -9.78 19.84 3.04
C ILE A 102 -10.88 20.87 2.81
N THR A 103 -10.70 22.07 3.34
CA THR A 103 -11.46 23.24 2.93
C THR A 103 -10.89 23.77 1.61
N LYS A 104 -11.62 23.59 0.51
CA LYS A 104 -11.33 24.23 -0.77
C LYS A 104 -12.50 25.14 -1.12
N ASP A 105 -12.22 26.41 -1.37
CA ASP A 105 -13.19 27.40 -1.84
C ASP A 105 -14.45 27.48 -0.94
N GLY A 106 -14.25 27.47 0.38
CA GLY A 106 -15.33 27.52 1.37
C GLY A 106 -16.10 26.21 1.59
N THR A 107 -15.80 25.15 0.82
CA THR A 107 -16.43 23.84 0.96
C THR A 107 -15.47 22.81 1.57
N THR A 108 -15.96 22.03 2.53
CA THR A 108 -15.21 20.91 3.13
C THR A 108 -15.39 19.66 2.26
N THR A 109 -14.35 19.31 1.51
CA THR A 109 -14.38 18.15 0.60
C THR A 109 -13.39 17.08 1.04
N ARG A 110 -13.76 15.81 0.81
CA ARG A 110 -12.86 14.67 1.02
C ARG A 110 -11.96 14.52 -0.21
N ALA A 111 -10.67 14.70 -0.03
CA ALA A 111 -9.68 14.60 -1.11
C ALA A 111 -8.52 13.66 -0.71
N LEU A 112 -7.81 13.14 -1.70
CA LEU A 112 -6.62 12.31 -1.48
C LEU A 112 -5.42 13.20 -1.17
N VAL A 113 -4.82 12.97 0.00
CA VAL A 113 -3.73 13.79 0.55
C VAL A 113 -2.56 12.92 0.97
N CYS A 114 -1.35 13.41 0.72
CA CYS A 114 -0.13 12.74 1.11
C CYS A 114 0.05 12.72 2.64
N THR A 115 0.63 11.67 3.21
CA THR A 115 0.89 11.60 4.66
C THR A 115 1.73 12.77 5.18
N ARG A 116 2.70 13.29 4.41
CA ARG A 116 3.47 14.49 4.77
C ARG A 116 2.57 15.71 4.93
N CYS A 117 1.66 15.91 3.99
CA CYS A 117 0.75 17.05 3.91
C CYS A 117 -0.25 17.00 5.06
N ARG A 118 -0.78 15.80 5.36
CA ARG A 118 -1.65 15.57 6.51
C ARG A 118 -0.94 15.91 7.83
N ARG A 119 0.33 15.50 7.99
CA ARG A 119 1.13 15.83 9.16
C ARG A 119 1.34 17.34 9.34
N THR A 120 1.62 18.06 8.25
CA THR A 120 1.76 19.52 8.30
C THR A 120 0.45 20.20 8.68
N ALA A 121 -0.68 19.78 8.10
CA ALA A 121 -1.99 20.31 8.44
C ALA A 121 -2.36 20.09 9.92
N THR A 122 -2.05 18.92 10.49
CA THR A 122 -2.27 18.66 11.91
C THR A 122 -1.29 19.42 12.81
N LYS A 123 -0.08 19.72 12.32
CA LYS A 123 0.93 20.46 13.09
C LYS A 123 0.57 21.94 13.21
N SER A 124 0.03 22.57 12.16
CA SER A 124 -0.35 23.99 12.23
C SER A 124 -1.59 24.24 13.08
N ALA A 125 -2.43 23.21 13.28
CA ALA A 125 -3.63 23.29 14.11
C ALA A 125 -3.33 23.11 15.61
N ARG A 126 -2.11 22.71 15.98
CA ARG A 126 -1.65 22.55 17.35
C ARG A 126 -0.78 23.73 17.73
#